data_AF-A0A3E0NRX4-F1
#
_entry.id   AF-A0A3E0NRX4-F1
#
_cell.length_a   1.000
_cell.length_b   1.000
_cell.length_c   1.000
_cell.angle_alpha   90.00
_cell.angle_beta   90.00
_cell.angle_gamma   90.00
#
_symmetry.space_group_name_H-M   'P 1'
#
loop_
_entity.id
_entity.type
_entity.pdbx_description
1 polymer ?
#
loop_
_entity_poly.entity_id
_entity_poly.type
_entity_poly.pdbx_seq_one_letter_code
_entity_poly.pdbx_strand_id
1 'polypeptide(L)'
;MSQHEKTSLDNGSPIPAPDGKPSASTARESFEHLLERELQHEAQVRRLAEWGWASALACLMLTALCFFLIRNQGGFVVEAVRAALIVLFGIGSASVVIAMLSSLRWMYRPRTANLTAIERRLASLERLLEE
;
A
#
# COMPACT_ATOMS: atom_id res chain seq x y z
N MET A 1 9.81 -60.40 -32.43
CA MET A 1 10.32 -59.17 -33.08
C MET A 1 9.95 -58.03 -32.14
N SER A 2 10.69 -57.69 -31.08
CA SER A 2 12.11 -57.29 -30.97
C SER A 2 12.46 -56.12 -31.86
N GLN A 3 12.45 -54.91 -31.28
CA GLN A 3 13.36 -53.77 -31.52
C GLN A 3 12.72 -52.49 -30.95
N HIS A 4 13.17 -52.07 -29.78
CA HIS A 4 13.60 -50.69 -29.52
C HIS A 4 14.27 -50.64 -28.15
N GLU A 5 15.50 -51.08 -28.21
CA GLU A 5 16.55 -50.92 -27.23
C GLU A 5 17.00 -49.44 -27.20
N LYS A 6 17.35 -48.96 -26.01
CA LYS A 6 18.24 -47.82 -25.71
C LYS A 6 17.89 -46.43 -26.28
N THR A 7 17.41 -45.59 -25.37
CA THR A 7 17.90 -44.20 -25.22
C THR A 7 18.14 -43.91 -23.74
N SER A 8 19.25 -44.43 -23.23
CA SER A 8 20.03 -43.67 -22.24
C SER A 8 20.78 -42.60 -23.02
N LEU A 9 20.48 -41.33 -22.77
CA LEU A 9 21.40 -40.22 -22.94
C LEU A 9 20.82 -39.04 -22.16
N ASP A 10 21.46 -38.79 -21.03
CA ASP A 10 21.98 -37.46 -20.75
C ASP A 10 20.94 -36.37 -20.47
N ASN A 11 20.26 -36.50 -19.33
CA ASN A 11 19.63 -35.35 -18.69
C ASN A 11 20.69 -34.56 -17.91
N GLY A 12 21.77 -34.19 -18.58
CA GLY A 12 22.67 -33.11 -18.17
C GLY A 12 21.96 -31.77 -18.36
N SER A 13 20.86 -31.56 -17.64
CA SER A 13 20.43 -30.20 -17.36
C SER A 13 21.49 -29.61 -16.43
N PRO A 14 22.29 -28.62 -16.85
CA PRO A 14 23.11 -27.90 -15.90
C PRO A 14 22.13 -27.26 -14.92
N ILE A 15 22.03 -27.84 -13.72
CA ILE A 15 21.55 -27.10 -12.56
C ILE A 15 22.50 -25.89 -12.51
N PRO A 16 22.03 -24.65 -12.73
CA PRO A 16 22.91 -23.50 -12.65
C PRO A 16 23.55 -23.55 -11.27
N ALA A 17 24.88 -23.63 -11.26
CA ALA A 17 25.67 -23.63 -10.05
C ALA A 17 25.22 -22.43 -9.19
N PRO A 18 24.90 -22.61 -7.91
CA PRO A 18 24.61 -21.49 -7.01
C PRO A 18 25.92 -20.80 -6.60
N ASP A 19 26.79 -20.53 -7.56
CA ASP A 19 28.11 -19.94 -7.35
C ASP A 19 28.13 -18.53 -7.92
N GLY A 20 27.28 -17.71 -7.32
CA GLY A 20 27.27 -16.28 -7.53
C GLY A 20 26.69 -15.67 -6.27
N LYS A 21 27.50 -15.59 -5.20
CA LYS A 21 27.18 -14.66 -4.11
C LYS A 21 26.88 -13.32 -4.80
N PRO A 22 25.68 -12.74 -4.65
CA PRO A 22 25.36 -11.48 -5.31
C PRO A 22 26.47 -10.50 -4.94
N SER A 23 27.09 -9.88 -5.96
CA SER A 23 28.10 -8.87 -5.69
C SER A 23 27.47 -7.78 -4.82
N ALA A 24 28.28 -7.16 -3.95
CA ALA A 24 27.79 -6.11 -3.06
C ALA A 24 27.05 -4.98 -3.82
N SER A 25 27.37 -4.76 -5.10
CA SER A 25 26.67 -3.83 -5.98
C SER A 25 25.25 -4.30 -6.37
N THR A 26 25.06 -5.58 -6.71
CA THR A 26 23.73 -6.14 -7.04
C THR A 26 22.83 -6.22 -5.81
N ALA A 27 23.40 -6.49 -4.63
CA ALA A 27 22.66 -6.43 -3.36
C ALA A 27 22.24 -4.99 -2.99
N ARG A 28 23.07 -3.99 -3.31
CA ARG A 28 22.74 -2.58 -3.10
C ARG A 28 21.67 -2.06 -4.05
N GLU A 29 21.76 -2.39 -5.33
CA GLU A 29 20.80 -1.95 -6.35
C GLU A 29 19.40 -2.56 -6.11
N SER A 30 19.34 -3.84 -5.73
CA SER A 30 18.08 -4.48 -5.34
C SER A 30 17.50 -3.88 -4.06
N PHE A 31 18.33 -3.42 -3.12
CA PHE A 31 17.88 -2.73 -1.91
C PHE A 31 17.32 -1.32 -2.23
N GLU A 32 18.01 -0.55 -3.07
CA GLU A 32 17.54 0.77 -3.52
C GLU A 32 16.18 0.66 -4.23
N HIS A 33 15.99 -0.34 -5.08
CA HIS A 33 14.70 -0.59 -5.71
C HIS A 33 13.59 -1.00 -4.73
N LEU A 34 13.89 -1.77 -3.68
CA LEU A 34 12.91 -2.12 -2.65
C LEU A 34 12.53 -0.90 -1.80
N LEU A 35 13.51 -0.07 -1.45
CA LEU A 35 13.31 1.17 -0.71
C LEU A 35 12.45 2.15 -1.52
N GLU A 36 12.72 2.31 -2.80
CA GLU A 36 11.97 3.19 -3.69
C GLU A 36 10.50 2.74 -3.82
N ARG A 37 10.24 1.44 -3.96
CA ARG A 37 8.88 0.88 -3.96
C ARG A 37 8.14 1.14 -2.65
N GLU A 38 8.82 1.02 -1.51
CA GLU A 38 8.22 1.32 -0.20
C GLU A 38 7.88 2.81 -0.04
N LEU A 39 8.76 3.70 -0.48
CA LEU A 39 8.53 5.15 -0.44
C LEU A 39 7.35 5.56 -1.33
N GLN A 40 7.24 4.99 -2.53
CA GLN A 40 6.11 5.23 -3.43
C GLN A 40 4.79 4.73 -2.83
N HIS A 41 4.79 3.54 -2.21
CA HIS A 41 3.59 3.00 -1.56
C HIS A 41 3.17 3.86 -0.36
N GLU A 42 4.12 4.38 0.42
CA GLU A 42 3.82 5.29 1.53
C GLU A 42 3.23 6.62 1.03
N ALA A 43 3.79 7.19 -0.03
CA ALA A 43 3.26 8.40 -0.65
C ALA A 43 1.81 8.20 -1.15
N GLN A 44 1.51 7.02 -1.72
CA GLN A 44 0.15 6.68 -2.15
C GLN A 44 -0.82 6.57 -0.96
N VAL A 45 -0.42 5.88 0.13
CA VAL A 45 -1.24 5.73 1.34
C VAL A 45 -1.51 7.09 1.99
N ARG A 46 -0.50 7.96 2.05
CA ARG A 46 -0.65 9.32 2.58
C ARG A 46 -1.62 10.15 1.77
N ARG A 47 -1.50 10.12 0.43
CA ARG A 47 -2.47 10.78 -0.45
C ARG A 47 -3.87 10.23 -0.20
N LEU A 48 -4.07 8.92 -0.18
CA LEU A 48 -5.38 8.31 0.10
C LEU A 48 -5.97 8.77 1.44
N ALA A 49 -5.16 8.89 2.48
CA ALA A 49 -5.60 9.43 3.78
C ALA A 49 -6.00 10.91 3.68
N GLU A 50 -5.19 11.75 3.03
CA GLU A 50 -5.49 13.18 2.81
C GLU A 50 -6.79 13.37 2.01
N TRP A 51 -6.98 12.61 0.94
CA TRP A 51 -8.21 12.62 0.14
C TRP A 51 -9.42 12.13 0.94
N GLY A 52 -9.26 11.08 1.77
CA GLY A 52 -10.32 10.56 2.63
C GLY A 52 -10.76 11.56 3.72
N TRP A 53 -9.81 12.28 4.33
CA TRP A 53 -10.15 13.35 5.28
C TRP A 53 -10.80 14.55 4.59
N ALA A 54 -10.29 14.94 3.41
CA ALA A 54 -10.86 16.03 2.63
C ALA A 54 -12.31 15.72 2.18
N SER A 55 -12.58 14.49 1.72
CA SER A 55 -13.94 14.08 1.35
C SER A 55 -14.89 14.02 2.54
N ALA A 56 -14.41 13.56 3.71
CA ALA A 56 -15.20 13.57 4.95
C ALA A 56 -15.57 15.01 5.37
N LEU A 57 -14.61 15.95 5.32
CA LEU A 57 -14.85 17.37 5.60
C LEU A 57 -15.83 18.00 4.60
N ALA A 58 -15.71 17.68 3.31
CA ALA A 58 -16.64 18.14 2.29
C ALA A 58 -18.07 17.61 2.55
N CYS A 59 -18.20 16.34 2.95
CA CYS A 59 -19.50 15.76 3.32
C CYS A 59 -20.13 16.47 4.54
N LEU A 60 -19.33 16.87 5.53
CA LEU A 60 -19.82 17.64 6.67
C LEU A 60 -20.35 19.02 6.24
N MET A 61 -19.61 19.73 5.38
CA MET A 61 -20.04 21.03 4.86
C MET A 61 -21.33 20.92 4.02
N LEU A 62 -21.42 19.90 3.16
CA LEU A 62 -22.63 19.63 2.38
C LEU A 62 -23.81 19.25 3.28
N THR A 63 -23.57 18.47 4.34
CA THR A 63 -24.60 18.13 5.33
C THR A 63 -25.15 19.39 6.01
N ALA A 64 -24.27 20.31 6.43
CA ALA A 64 -24.68 21.58 7.01
C ALA A 64 -25.52 22.43 6.03
N LEU A 65 -25.12 22.48 4.76
CA LEU A 65 -25.88 23.14 3.70
C LEU A 65 -27.27 22.49 3.48
N CYS A 66 -27.34 21.16 3.47
CA CYS A 66 -28.60 20.42 3.38
C CYS A 66 -29.53 20.78 4.55
N PHE A 67 -29.03 20.86 5.78
CA PHE A 67 -29.82 21.31 6.93
C PHE A 67 -30.33 22.75 6.78
N PHE A 68 -29.48 23.66 6.28
CA PHE A 68 -29.88 25.03 5.99
C PHE A 68 -31.00 25.10 4.93
N LEU A 69 -30.89 24.29 3.87
CA LEU A 69 -31.91 24.20 2.83
C LEU A 69 -33.23 23.62 3.37
N ILE A 70 -33.18 22.56 4.19
CA ILE A 70 -34.38 21.99 4.82
C ILE A 70 -35.07 23.03 5.71
N ARG A 71 -34.30 23.84 6.43
CA ARG A 71 -34.85 24.85 7.35
C ARG A 71 -35.51 26.01 6.62
N ASN A 72 -35.00 26.40 5.45
CA ASN A 72 -35.44 27.60 4.73
C ASN A 72 -36.31 27.31 3.51
N GLN A 73 -36.41 26.06 3.07
CA GLN A 73 -37.19 25.65 1.90
C GLN A 73 -38.32 24.73 2.32
N GLY A 74 -39.46 24.82 1.63
CA GLY A 74 -40.62 23.95 1.83
C GLY A 74 -40.85 22.99 0.66
N GLY A 75 -41.67 21.97 0.88
CA GLY A 75 -42.16 21.08 -0.18
C GLY A 75 -41.12 20.13 -0.77
N PHE A 76 -41.14 19.98 -2.10
CA PHE A 76 -40.34 19.01 -2.87
C PHE A 76 -38.82 19.09 -2.62
N VAL A 77 -38.30 20.29 -2.36
CA VAL A 77 -36.86 20.51 -2.09
C VAL A 77 -36.42 19.77 -0.83
N VAL A 78 -37.26 19.73 0.22
CA VAL A 78 -36.94 19.03 1.47
C VAL A 78 -36.79 17.53 1.24
N GLU A 79 -37.64 16.94 0.41
CA GLU A 79 -37.63 15.50 0.14
C GLU A 79 -36.40 15.10 -0.69
N ALA A 80 -36.05 15.90 -1.71
CA ALA A 80 -34.82 15.73 -2.47
C ALA A 80 -33.56 15.86 -1.59
N VAL A 81 -33.55 16.85 -0.69
CA VAL A 81 -32.42 17.07 0.23
C VAL A 81 -32.31 15.95 1.27
N ARG A 82 -33.42 15.37 1.73
CA ARG A 82 -33.41 14.18 2.61
C ARG A 82 -32.79 12.96 1.91
N ALA A 83 -33.16 12.70 0.67
CA ALA A 83 -32.54 11.62 -0.11
C ALA A 83 -31.03 11.86 -0.29
N ALA A 84 -30.63 13.10 -0.60
CA ALA A 84 -29.22 13.47 -0.71
C ALA A 84 -28.44 13.29 0.62
N LEU A 85 -29.06 13.59 1.77
CA LEU A 85 -28.46 13.39 3.09
C LEU A 85 -28.15 11.91 3.36
N ILE A 86 -29.01 10.98 2.95
CA ILE A 86 -28.77 9.54 3.11
C ILE A 86 -27.53 9.12 2.30
N VAL A 87 -27.43 9.59 1.05
CA VAL A 87 -26.27 9.31 0.18
C VAL A 87 -24.99 9.93 0.75
N LEU A 88 -25.05 11.19 1.20
CA LEU A 88 -23.92 11.87 1.84
C LEU A 88 -23.45 11.15 3.11
N PHE A 89 -24.37 10.60 3.90
CA PHE A 89 -24.01 9.80 5.08
C PHE A 89 -23.28 8.51 4.69
N GLY A 90 -23.71 7.83 3.63
CA GLY A 90 -23.02 6.65 3.10
C GLY A 90 -21.60 6.96 2.61
N ILE A 91 -21.45 8.04 1.83
CA ILE A 91 -20.14 8.46 1.31
C ILE A 91 -19.23 8.96 2.44
N GLY A 92 -19.78 9.73 3.38
CA GLY A 92 -19.06 10.27 4.53
C GLY A 92 -18.53 9.16 5.44
N SER A 93 -19.38 8.19 5.79
CA SER A 93 -18.97 7.04 6.62
C SER A 93 -17.90 6.19 5.94
N ALA A 94 -18.07 5.88 4.64
CA ALA A 94 -17.04 5.16 3.87
C ALA A 94 -15.70 5.93 3.82
N SER A 95 -15.76 7.25 3.62
CA SER A 95 -14.58 8.11 3.61
C SER A 95 -13.84 8.11 4.94
N VAL A 96 -14.57 8.21 6.06
CA VAL A 96 -13.99 8.14 7.41
C VAL A 96 -13.33 6.78 7.66
N VAL A 97 -13.98 5.68 7.27
CA VAL A 97 -13.40 4.33 7.42
C VAL A 97 -12.10 4.20 6.61
N ILE A 98 -12.07 4.66 5.36
CA ILE A 98 -10.85 4.64 4.55
C ILE A 98 -9.75 5.48 5.19
N ALA A 99 -10.06 6.72 5.59
CA ALA A 99 -9.10 7.62 6.22
C ALA A 99 -8.56 7.04 7.54
N MET A 100 -9.43 6.42 8.34
CA MET A 100 -9.08 5.81 9.62
C MET A 100 -8.23 4.56 9.41
N LEU A 101 -8.56 3.68 8.48
CA LEU A 101 -7.76 2.51 8.13
C LEU A 101 -6.38 2.90 7.58
N SER A 102 -6.31 3.93 6.72
CA SER A 102 -5.04 4.45 6.22
C SER A 102 -4.19 5.06 7.34
N SER A 103 -4.80 5.80 8.27
CA SER A 103 -4.13 6.39 9.42
C SER A 103 -3.67 5.34 10.43
N LEU A 104 -4.51 4.34 10.71
CA LEU A 104 -4.17 3.17 11.53
C LEU A 104 -3.03 2.37 10.92
N ARG A 105 -3.08 2.09 9.62
CA ARG A 105 -1.99 1.40 8.91
C ARG A 105 -0.69 2.18 9.01
N TRP A 106 -0.73 3.51 9.08
CA TRP A 106 0.45 4.34 9.30
C TRP A 106 0.94 4.30 10.76
N MET A 107 0.03 4.39 11.73
CA MET A 107 0.34 4.35 13.18
C MET A 107 0.83 2.98 13.64
N TYR A 108 0.28 1.90 13.07
CA TYR A 108 0.62 0.51 13.36
C TYR A 108 1.59 -0.10 12.35
N ARG A 109 2.05 0.65 11.32
CA ARG A 109 3.19 0.20 10.51
C ARG A 109 4.33 -0.01 11.50
N PRO A 110 4.96 -1.19 11.55
CA PRO A 110 6.02 -1.47 12.51
C PRO A 110 7.22 -0.59 12.14
N ARG A 111 7.23 0.64 12.66
CA ARG A 111 8.35 1.60 12.62
C ARG A 111 9.63 0.91 13.14
N THR A 112 9.47 -0.10 13.98
CA THR A 112 10.53 -0.97 14.47
C THR A 112 11.00 -2.01 13.44
N ALA A 113 10.14 -2.61 12.61
CA ALA A 113 10.59 -3.68 11.70
C ALA A 113 11.53 -3.16 10.60
N ASN A 114 11.26 -1.99 10.01
CA ASN A 114 12.14 -1.41 9.00
C ASN A 114 13.41 -0.81 9.59
N LEU A 115 13.36 -0.10 10.73
CA LEU A 115 14.57 0.40 11.38
C LEU A 115 15.47 -0.74 11.86
N THR A 116 14.90 -1.79 12.47
CA THR A 116 15.70 -2.94 12.92
C THR A 116 16.23 -3.77 11.74
N ALA A 117 15.49 -3.88 10.63
CA ALA A 117 15.97 -4.55 9.43
C ALA A 117 17.06 -3.75 8.71
N ILE A 118 16.96 -2.43 8.72
CA ILE A 118 17.98 -1.51 8.17
C ILE A 118 19.22 -1.51 9.06
N GLU A 119 19.09 -1.41 10.37
CA GLU A 119 20.22 -1.48 11.34
C GLU A 119 20.95 -2.83 11.26
N ARG A 120 20.22 -3.95 11.20
CA ARG A 120 20.85 -5.29 11.07
C ARG A 120 21.61 -5.45 9.75
N ARG A 121 21.15 -4.81 8.66
CA ARG A 121 21.81 -4.88 7.36
C ARG A 121 22.99 -3.90 7.26
N LEU A 122 22.92 -2.73 7.88
CA LEU A 122 24.04 -1.80 8.05
C LEU A 122 25.18 -2.43 8.86
N ALA A 123 24.85 -3.04 9.99
CA ALA A 123 25.82 -3.77 10.82
C ALA A 123 26.48 -4.94 10.07
N SER A 124 25.77 -5.59 9.15
CA SER A 124 26.36 -6.65 8.32
C SER A 124 27.28 -6.12 7.21
N LEU A 125 27.06 -4.90 6.73
CA LEU A 125 27.91 -4.25 5.73
C LEU A 125 29.17 -3.65 6.33
N GLU A 126 29.10 -3.07 7.54
CA GLU A 126 30.29 -2.64 8.28
C GLU A 126 31.25 -3.81 8.55
N ARG A 127 30.72 -4.95 9.00
CA ARG A 127 31.55 -6.14 9.25
C ARG A 127 32.27 -6.67 8.00
N LEU A 128 31.64 -6.59 6.84
CA LEU A 128 32.24 -7.01 5.56
C LEU A 128 33.26 -6.00 5.01
N LEU A 129 33.31 -4.79 5.58
CA LEU A 129 34.26 -3.74 5.19
C LEU A 129 35.46 -3.67 6.14
N GLU A 130 35.31 -4.20 7.36
CA GLU A 130 36.38 -4.35 8.36
C GLU A 130 37.18 -5.65 8.21
N GLU A 131 36.63 -6.68 7.57
CA GLU A 131 37.33 -7.92 7.17
C GLU A 131 38.02 -7.81 5.81
#